data_AF-A0A258C4C6-F1
#
_entry.id   AF-A0A258C4C6-F1
#
_cell.length_a   1.000
_cell.length_b   1.000
_cell.length_c   1.000
_cell.angle_alpha   90.00
_cell.angle_beta   90.00
_cell.angle_gamma   90.00
#
_symmetry.space_group_name_H-M   'P 1'
#
loop_
_entity.id
_entity.type
_entity.pdbx_description
1 polymer ?
#
loop_
_entity_poly.entity_id
_entity_poly.type
_entity_poly.pdbx_seq_one_letter_code
_entity_poly.pdbx_strand_id
1 'polypeptide(L)'
;PLLALIFNAVGILGGHLVGVEWLGVDAGSYWSAMQANVDLYQDVMNGVIKSVVFALVVIWIALHKGYDAIPTSEGISRATTETVVTASLAVLGFDFILTAVMFGG
;
A
#
# COMPACT_ATOMS: atom_id res chain seq x y z
N PRO A 1 1.53 7.37 3.04
CA PRO A 1 1.83 6.71 4.34
C PRO A 1 0.67 6.70 5.35
N LEU A 2 0.05 7.82 5.71
CA LEU A 2 -1.02 7.84 6.75
C LEU A 2 -2.22 6.96 6.38
N LEU A 3 -2.69 7.03 5.12
CA LEU A 3 -3.77 6.17 4.63
C LEU A 3 -3.43 4.68 4.70
N ALA A 4 -2.16 4.31 4.47
CA ALA A 4 -1.72 2.92 4.54
C ALA A 4 -1.78 2.39 5.98
N LEU A 5 -1.46 3.22 6.98
CA LEU A 5 -1.62 2.85 8.39
C LEU A 5 -3.09 2.62 8.75
N ILE A 6 -3.99 3.50 8.29
CA ILE A 6 -5.43 3.35 8.51
C ILE A 6 -5.94 2.08 7.83
N PHE A 7 -5.51 1.82 6.59
CA PHE A 7 -5.88 0.61 5.85
C PHE A 7 -5.48 -0.66 6.60
N ASN A 8 -4.26 -0.72 7.11
CA ASN A 8 -3.78 -1.86 7.90
C ASN A 8 -4.57 -2.01 9.21
N ALA A 9 -4.84 -0.91 9.92
CA ALA A 9 -5.60 -0.96 11.16
C ALA A 9 -7.03 -1.48 10.95
N VAL A 10 -7.72 -0.98 9.90
CA VAL A 10 -9.06 -1.45 9.53
C VAL A 10 -9.03 -2.91 9.06
N GLY A 11 -7.98 -3.33 8.35
CA GLY A 11 -7.78 -4.72 7.95
C GLY A 11 -7.65 -5.69 9.13
N ILE A 12 -6.87 -5.31 10.15
CA ILE A 12 -6.71 -6.11 11.37
C ILE A 12 -8.04 -6.20 12.14
N LEU A 13 -8.76 -5.08 12.28
CA LEU A 13 -10.07 -5.06 12.94
C LEU A 13 -11.11 -5.91 12.19
N GLY A 14 -11.13 -5.85 10.86
CA GLY A 14 -12.00 -6.70 10.04
C GLY A 14 -11.65 -8.18 10.15
N GLY A 15 -10.36 -8.51 10.21
CA GLY A 15 -9.88 -9.87 10.46
C GLY A 15 -10.28 -10.39 11.84
N HIS A 16 -10.21 -9.55 12.87
CA HIS A 16 -10.68 -9.90 14.21
C HIS A 16 -12.19 -10.15 14.25
N LEU A 17 -12.99 -9.28 13.61
CA LEU A 17 -14.44 -9.44 13.53
C LEU A 17 -14.84 -10.80 12.95
N VAL A 18 -14.27 -11.17 11.82
CA VAL A 18 -14.59 -12.45 11.16
C VAL A 18 -13.97 -13.64 11.89
N GLY A 19 -12.71 -13.54 12.30
CA GLY A 19 -11.97 -14.65 12.92
C GLY A 19 -12.46 -14.98 14.34
N VAL A 20 -12.68 -13.97 15.17
CA VAL A 20 -13.07 -14.16 16.57
C VAL A 20 -14.59 -14.23 16.69
N GLU A 21 -15.34 -13.28 16.12
CA GLU A 21 -16.79 -13.23 16.36
C GLU A 21 -17.58 -14.23 15.52
N TRP A 22 -17.20 -14.49 14.26
CA TRP A 22 -17.96 -15.41 13.39
C TRP A 22 -17.45 -16.85 13.46
N LEU A 23 -16.13 -17.04 13.48
CA LEU A 23 -15.50 -18.37 13.50
C LEU A 23 -15.25 -18.91 14.91
N GLY A 24 -15.40 -18.07 15.94
CA GLY A 24 -15.28 -18.49 17.34
C GLY A 24 -13.84 -18.80 17.78
N VAL A 25 -12.82 -18.24 17.11
CA VAL A 25 -11.44 -18.36 17.54
C VAL A 25 -11.24 -17.59 18.86
N ASP A 26 -10.45 -18.14 19.78
CA ASP A 26 -10.12 -17.46 21.02
C ASP A 26 -9.43 -16.12 20.78
N ALA A 27 -10.01 -15.04 21.30
CA ALA A 27 -9.50 -13.69 21.14
C ALA A 27 -8.08 -13.54 21.72
N GLY A 28 -7.81 -14.19 22.85
CA GLY A 28 -6.48 -14.17 23.48
C GLY A 28 -5.41 -14.75 22.54
N SER A 29 -5.73 -15.90 21.93
CA SER A 29 -4.87 -16.58 20.97
C SER A 29 -4.67 -15.79 19.68
N TYR A 30 -5.71 -15.11 19.18
CA TYR A 30 -5.62 -14.23 18.01
C TYR A 30 -4.64 -13.07 18.24
N TRP A 31 -4.84 -12.32 19.32
CA TRP A 31 -3.99 -11.15 19.64
C TRP A 31 -2.58 -11.56 20.05
N SER A 32 -2.42 -12.66 20.80
CA SER A 32 -1.10 -13.18 21.20
C SER A 32 -0.31 -13.68 20.00
N ALA A 33 -0.94 -14.38 19.05
CA ALA A 33 -0.26 -14.83 17.83
C ALA A 33 0.13 -13.63 16.96
N MET A 34 -0.72 -12.61 16.84
CA MET A 34 -0.40 -11.39 16.10
C MET A 34 0.80 -10.67 16.72
N GLN A 35 0.83 -10.47 18.04
CA GLN A 35 1.93 -9.79 18.72
C GLN A 35 3.25 -10.59 18.69
N ALA A 36 3.17 -11.93 18.67
CA ALA A 36 4.35 -12.78 18.62
C ALA A 36 4.99 -12.88 17.23
N ASN A 37 4.23 -12.63 16.16
CA ASN A 37 4.71 -12.74 14.78
C ASN A 37 4.92 -11.39 14.08
N VAL A 38 4.44 -10.29 14.66
CA VAL A 38 4.59 -8.94 14.08
C VAL A 38 5.65 -8.17 14.84
N ASP A 39 6.76 -7.88 14.15
CA ASP A 39 7.81 -7.03 14.68
C ASP A 39 7.56 -5.56 14.31
N LEU A 40 7.52 -4.69 15.33
CA LEU A 40 7.33 -3.25 15.12
C LEU A 40 8.42 -2.62 14.24
N TYR A 41 9.64 -3.14 14.30
CA TYR A 41 10.76 -2.60 13.55
C TYR A 41 10.89 -3.22 12.16
N GLN A 42 10.67 -4.53 12.01
CA GLN A 42 10.84 -5.22 10.72
C GLN A 42 9.59 -5.23 9.86
N ASP A 43 8.39 -5.14 10.42
CA ASP A 43 7.16 -5.17 9.62
C ASP A 43 6.55 -3.78 9.47
N VAL A 44 6.41 -3.04 10.58
CA VAL A 44 5.73 -1.74 10.56
C VAL A 44 6.61 -0.66 9.92
N MET A 45 7.88 -0.53 10.31
CA MET A 45 8.79 0.48 9.75
C MET A 45 9.02 0.25 8.25
N ASN A 46 9.25 -1.00 7.87
CA ASN A 46 9.40 -1.44 6.50
C ASN A 46 8.15 -1.14 5.65
N GLY A 47 6.95 -1.40 6.19
CA GLY A 47 5.69 -1.02 5.56
C GLY A 47 5.53 0.50 5.38
N VAL A 48 5.93 1.29 6.38
CA VAL A 48 5.88 2.76 6.30
C VAL A 48 6.84 3.28 5.23
N ILE A 49 8.10 2.84 5.22
CA ILE A 49 9.11 3.21 4.23
C ILE A 49 8.60 2.89 2.81
N LYS A 50 8.10 1.67 2.62
CA LYS A 50 7.51 1.23 1.33
C LYS A 50 6.35 2.12 0.89
N SER A 51 5.46 2.48 1.82
CA SER A 51 4.33 3.39 1.54
C SER A 51 4.74 4.83 1.19
N VAL A 52 5.88 5.30 1.70
CA VAL A 52 6.44 6.62 1.35
C VAL A 52 7.03 6.58 -0.06
N VAL A 53 7.80 5.55 -0.38
CA VAL A 53 8.38 5.36 -1.73
C VAL A 53 7.28 5.29 -2.78
N PHE A 54 6.22 4.51 -2.55
CA PHE A 54 5.07 4.46 -3.44
C PHE A 54 4.38 5.81 -3.61
N ALA A 55 4.19 6.56 -2.51
CA ALA A 55 3.60 7.89 -2.60
C ALA A 55 4.43 8.84 -3.47
N LEU A 56 5.75 8.83 -3.32
CA LEU A 56 6.65 9.67 -4.14
C LEU A 56 6.57 9.31 -5.63
N VAL A 57 6.63 8.02 -5.96
CA VAL A 57 6.56 7.55 -7.36
C VAL A 57 5.23 7.93 -7.99
N VAL A 58 4.10 7.71 -7.30
CA VAL A 58 2.76 8.03 -7.82
C VAL A 58 2.58 9.53 -8.00
N ILE A 59 3.00 10.35 -7.02
CA ILE A 59 2.90 11.82 -7.12
C ILE A 59 3.75 12.33 -8.28
N TRP A 60 4.97 11.82 -8.45
CA TRP A 60 5.84 12.23 -9.55
C TRP A 60 5.22 11.93 -10.92
N ILE A 61 4.70 10.71 -11.12
CA ILE A 61 4.04 10.31 -12.36
C ILE A 61 2.80 11.17 -12.62
N ALA A 62 1.98 11.42 -11.60
CA ALA A 62 0.78 12.23 -11.71
C ALA A 62 1.10 13.69 -12.06
N LEU A 63 2.11 14.29 -11.43
CA LEU A 63 2.55 15.66 -11.73
C LEU A 63 3.10 15.76 -13.15
N HIS A 64 3.93 14.81 -13.57
CA HIS A 64 4.51 14.82 -14.92
C HIS A 64 3.44 14.66 -16.00
N LYS A 65 2.54 13.68 -15.87
CA LYS A 65 1.45 13.47 -16.82
C LYS A 65 0.42 14.61 -16.82
N GLY A 66 0.20 15.26 -15.69
CA GLY A 66 -0.65 16.44 -15.59
C GLY A 66 -0.02 17.69 -16.23
N TYR A 67 1.30 17.88 -16.08
CA TYR A 67 2.02 19.03 -16.63
C TYR A 67 2.19 18.96 -18.14
N ASP A 68 2.49 17.77 -18.68
CA ASP A 68 2.65 17.54 -20.13
C ASP A 68 1.31 17.31 -20.86
N ALA A 69 0.18 17.42 -20.16
CA ALA A 69 -1.12 17.23 -20.76
C ALA A 69 -1.43 18.32 -21.80
N ILE A 70 -1.94 17.89 -22.97
CA ILE A 70 -2.45 18.82 -23.98
C ILE A 70 -3.67 19.54 -23.37
N PRO A 71 -3.75 20.89 -23.44
CA PRO A 71 -4.83 21.67 -22.83
C PRO A 71 -6.12 21.60 -23.67
N THR A 72 -6.60 20.39 -23.92
CA THR A 72 -7.88 20.06 -24.56
C THR A 72 -8.63 19.09 -23.67
N SER A 73 -9.97 19.11 -23.70
CA SER A 73 -10.79 18.23 -22.85
C SER A 73 -10.48 16.74 -23.09
N GLU A 74 -10.26 16.35 -24.34
CA GLU A 74 -9.86 14.98 -24.71
C GLU A 74 -8.44 14.66 -24.21
N GLY A 75 -7.50 15.62 -24.34
CA GLY A 75 -6.12 15.48 -23.86
C GLY A 75 -6.02 15.25 -22.36
N ILE A 76 -6.83 15.96 -21.56
CA ILE A 76 -6.89 15.79 -20.10
C ILE A 76 -7.45 14.42 -19.72
N SER A 77 -8.52 13.97 -20.39
CA SER A 77 -9.10 12.65 -20.15
C SER A 77 -8.11 11.53 -20.48
N ARG A 78 -7.39 11.66 -21.59
CA ARG A 78 -6.36 10.70 -22.00
C ARG A 78 -5.17 10.68 -21.04
N ALA A 79 -4.67 11.85 -20.64
CA ALA A 79 -3.57 11.97 -19.67
C ALA A 79 -3.92 11.33 -18.33
N THR A 80 -5.17 11.46 -17.87
CA THR A 80 -5.65 10.84 -16.63
C THR A 80 -5.61 9.30 -16.73
N THR A 81 -6.08 8.73 -17.84
CA THR A 81 -6.05 7.26 -18.06
C THR A 81 -4.60 6.74 -18.15
N GLU A 82 -3.74 7.45 -18.88
CA GLU A 82 -2.32 7.09 -18.98
C GLU A 82 -1.61 7.18 -17.61
N THR A 83 -1.97 8.16 -16.78
CA THR A 83 -1.44 8.30 -15.42
C THR A 83 -1.76 7.08 -14.58
N VAL A 84 -3.00 6.60 -14.58
CA VAL A 84 -3.42 5.44 -13.78
C VAL A 84 -2.70 4.16 -14.22
N VAL A 85 -2.57 3.93 -15.53
CA VAL A 85 -1.85 2.76 -16.08
C VAL A 85 -0.36 2.82 -15.76
N THR A 86 0.28 3.98 -15.95
CA THR A 86 1.72 4.13 -15.69
C THR A 86 2.02 4.02 -14.20
N ALA A 87 1.18 4.64 -13.35
CA ALA A 87 1.34 4.59 -11.90
C ALA A 87 1.13 3.17 -11.36
N SER A 88 0.14 2.41 -11.86
CA SER A 88 -0.09 1.03 -11.39
C SER A 88 1.05 0.09 -11.77
N LEU A 89 1.55 0.17 -13.01
CA LEU A 89 2.72 -0.61 -13.45
C LEU A 89 3.97 -0.25 -12.66
N ALA A 90 4.21 1.05 -12.40
CA ALA A 90 5.34 1.49 -11.61
C ALA A 90 5.26 1.00 -10.16
N VAL A 91 4.09 1.09 -9.52
CA VAL A 91 3.89 0.58 -8.15
C VAL A 91 4.16 -0.92 -8.08
N LEU A 92 3.65 -1.71 -9.03
CA LEU A 92 3.91 -3.16 -9.07
C LEU A 92 5.39 -3.50 -9.31
N GLY A 93 6.07 -2.76 -10.19
CA GLY A 93 7.50 -2.96 -10.45
C GLY A 93 8.36 -2.61 -9.23
N PHE A 94 8.09 -1.47 -8.60
CA PHE A 94 8.78 -1.07 -7.37
C PHE A 94 8.43 -2.00 -6.20
N ASP A 95 7.22 -2.55 -6.14
CA ASP A 95 6.83 -3.53 -5.14
C ASP A 95 7.70 -4.78 -5.21
N PHE A 96 7.94 -5.31 -6.42
CA PHE A 96 8.84 -6.45 -6.61
C PHE A 96 10.27 -6.15 -6.15
N ILE A 97 10.84 -5.01 -6.57
CA ILE A 97 12.21 -4.62 -6.23
C ILE A 97 12.36 -4.44 -4.72
N LEU A 98 11.44 -3.69 -4.09
CA LEU A 98 11.50 -3.42 -2.65
C LEU A 98 11.31 -4.71 -1.85
N THR A 99 10.40 -5.59 -2.26
CA THR A 99 10.19 -6.87 -1.57
C THR A 99 11.43 -7.76 -1.69
N ALA A 100 12.05 -7.84 -2.87
CA ALA A 100 13.29 -8.60 -3.07
C ALA A 100 14.44 -8.06 -2.20
N VAL A 101 14.57 -6.74 -2.04
CA VAL A 101 15.61 -6.14 -1.19
C VAL A 101 15.33 -6.31 0.30
N MET A 102 14.07 -6.25 0.72
CA MET A 102 13.68 -6.27 2.14
C MET A 102 13.59 -7.69 2.71
N PHE A 103 13.27 -8.69 1.89
CA PHE A 103 13.08 -10.09 2.31
C PHE A 103 14.01 -11.08 1.61
N GLY A 104 14.78 -10.66 0.60
CA GLY A 104 15.68 -11.50 -0.18
C GLY A 104 17.16 -11.44 0.24
N GLY A 105 17.46 -10.91 1.42
CA GLY A 105 18.80 -10.87 2.03
C GLY A 105 18.86 -11.65 3.32
#